data_AF-A0A653KAQ1-F1
#
_entry.id   AF-A0A653KAQ1-F1
#
_cell.length_a   1.000
_cell.length_b   1.000
_cell.length_c   1.000
_cell.angle_alpha   90.00
_cell.angle_beta   90.00
_cell.angle_gamma   90.00
#
_symmetry.space_group_name_H-M   'P 1'
#
loop_
_entity.id
_entity.type
_entity.pdbx_description
1 polymer ?
#
loop_
_entity_poly.entity_id
_entity_poly.type
_entity_poly.pdbx_seq_one_letter_code
_entity_poly.pdbx_strand_id
1 'polypeptide(L)'
;MIKSAEEFILLRNSETRDEYMRAAYENASDLVWIEVISRFPEMREWVAYNKTVPLNILEALARDENESVRATVAMKRKLSPELFDLLSRDNSEEVRHRIACNIKTPIYILKMLTNDPIMFVREAALKRVVN
;
A
#
# COMPACT_ATOMS: atom_id res chain seq x y z
N MET A 1 13.85 5.38 -15.02
CA MET A 1 14.21 4.48 -13.91
C MET A 1 14.99 5.30 -12.92
N ILE A 2 14.52 5.33 -11.68
CA ILE A 2 15.13 6.03 -10.55
C ILE A 2 16.38 5.27 -10.11
N LYS A 3 17.48 6.00 -9.89
CA LYS A 3 18.83 5.46 -9.74
C LYS A 3 19.33 5.43 -8.30
N SER A 4 18.80 6.26 -7.41
CA SER A 4 19.17 6.27 -5.99
C SER A 4 18.01 6.73 -5.09
N ALA A 5 18.18 6.56 -3.78
CA ALA A 5 17.23 7.06 -2.80
C ALA A 5 17.15 8.60 -2.82
N GLU A 6 18.29 9.28 -2.97
CA GLU A 6 18.35 10.74 -3.09
C GLU A 6 17.62 11.23 -4.33
N GLU A 7 17.74 10.55 -5.48
CA GLU A 7 16.96 10.90 -6.68
C GLU A 7 15.46 10.77 -6.41
N PHE A 8 15.01 9.68 -5.77
CA PHE A 8 13.60 9.51 -5.42
C PHE A 8 13.07 10.69 -4.59
N ILE A 9 13.83 11.13 -3.59
CA ILE A 9 13.46 12.24 -2.69
C ILE A 9 13.41 13.56 -3.45
N LEU A 10 14.41 13.84 -4.29
CA LEU A 10 14.44 15.05 -5.12
C LEU A 10 13.23 15.09 -6.06
N LEU A 11 12.94 13.98 -6.75
CA LEU A 11 11.76 13.88 -7.62
C LEU A 11 10.46 14.08 -6.83
N ARG A 12 10.36 13.50 -5.64
CA ARG A 12 9.17 13.59 -4.80
C ARG A 12 8.87 15.00 -4.31
N ASN A 13 9.93 15.76 -4.02
CA ASN A 13 9.84 17.14 -3.52
C ASN A 13 9.93 18.19 -4.64
N SER A 14 9.99 17.78 -5.90
CA SER A 14 10.05 18.72 -7.02
C SER A 14 8.72 19.47 -7.20
N GLU A 15 8.82 20.78 -7.42
CA GLU A 15 7.70 21.63 -7.84
C GLU A 15 7.32 21.39 -9.32
N THR A 16 8.22 20.76 -10.09
CA THR A 16 7.98 20.42 -11.48
C THR A 16 7.07 19.19 -11.54
N ARG A 17 5.88 19.35 -12.13
CA ARG A 17 4.90 18.26 -12.30
C ARG A 17 5.51 17.02 -12.92
N ASP A 18 6.34 17.16 -13.96
CA ASP A 18 6.91 16.01 -14.67
C ASP A 18 7.84 15.20 -13.76
N GLU A 19 8.68 15.86 -12.97
CA GLU A 19 9.60 15.21 -12.02
C GLU A 19 8.83 14.53 -10.87
N TYR A 20 7.84 15.22 -10.31
CA TYR A 20 6.92 14.64 -9.33
C TYR A 20 6.23 13.38 -9.87
N MET A 21 5.81 13.41 -11.13
CA MET A 21 5.18 12.28 -11.80
C MET A 21 6.18 11.14 -12.03
N ARG A 22 7.46 11.41 -12.31
CA ARG A 22 8.50 10.37 -12.38
C ARG A 22 8.57 9.57 -11.08
N ALA A 23 8.58 10.23 -9.91
CA ALA A 23 8.57 9.53 -8.61
C ALA A 23 7.39 8.56 -8.42
N ALA A 24 6.22 8.85 -9.00
CA ALA A 24 5.04 8.00 -8.87
C ALA A 24 4.98 6.83 -9.87
N TYR A 25 5.64 6.94 -11.02
CA TYR A 25 5.46 6.03 -12.16
C TYR A 25 6.72 5.33 -12.65
N GLU A 26 7.91 5.83 -12.34
CA GLU A 26 9.16 5.15 -12.69
C GLU A 26 9.50 4.03 -11.70
N ASN A 27 10.14 2.98 -12.23
CA ASN A 27 10.72 1.91 -11.42
C ASN A 27 12.09 2.28 -10.87
N ALA A 28 12.49 1.52 -9.85
CA ALA A 28 13.83 1.47 -9.29
C ALA A 28 14.17 0.01 -8.96
N SER A 29 15.45 -0.28 -8.72
CA SER A 29 15.86 -1.60 -8.23
C SER A 29 15.41 -1.81 -6.78
N ASP A 30 15.33 -3.07 -6.35
CA ASP A 30 15.01 -3.43 -4.97
C ASP A 30 15.97 -2.76 -3.99
N LEU A 31 17.26 -2.66 -4.34
CA LEU A 31 18.26 -1.97 -3.51
C LEU A 31 17.92 -0.50 -3.29
N VAL A 32 17.50 0.22 -4.34
CA VAL A 32 17.09 1.63 -4.21
C VAL A 32 15.85 1.74 -3.32
N TRP A 33 14.86 0.87 -3.50
CA TRP A 33 13.66 0.91 -2.66
C TRP A 33 13.95 0.58 -1.20
N ILE A 34 14.78 -0.44 -0.94
CA ILE A 34 15.24 -0.81 0.40
C ILE A 34 15.97 0.37 1.04
N GLU A 35 16.82 1.05 0.30
CA GLU A 35 17.55 2.22 0.78
C GLU A 35 16.60 3.37 1.15
N VAL A 36 15.60 3.67 0.31
CA VAL A 36 14.59 4.70 0.60
C VAL A 36 13.85 4.36 1.90
N ILE A 37 13.26 3.17 2.01
CA ILE A 37 12.40 2.83 3.16
C ILE A 37 13.19 2.70 4.47
N SER A 38 14.50 2.41 4.39
CA SER A 38 15.37 2.28 5.56
C SER A 38 15.93 3.62 6.04
N ARG A 39 16.34 4.49 5.12
CA ARG A 39 17.00 5.77 5.45
C ARG A 39 16.03 6.94 5.57
N PHE A 40 14.86 6.86 4.95
CA PHE A 40 13.90 7.96 4.82
C PHE A 40 12.48 7.50 5.20
N PRO A 41 12.18 7.33 6.50
CA PRO A 41 10.88 6.85 6.98
C PRO A 41 9.69 7.67 6.46
N GLU A 42 9.85 8.98 6.29
CA GLU A 42 8.85 9.90 5.76
C GLU A 42 8.50 9.63 4.29
N MET A 43 9.32 8.86 3.57
CA MET A 43 9.11 8.50 2.18
C MET A 43 8.41 7.15 2.00
N ARG A 44 8.21 6.37 3.06
CA ARG A 44 7.66 4.99 2.97
C ARG A 44 6.27 4.93 2.35
N GLU A 45 5.39 5.86 2.71
CA GLU A 45 4.06 5.96 2.13
C GLU A 45 4.14 6.28 0.63
N TRP A 46 5.07 7.15 0.23
CA TRP A 46 5.29 7.49 -1.17
C TRP A 46 5.87 6.34 -2.00
N VAL A 47 6.78 5.55 -1.40
CA VAL A 47 7.24 4.29 -2.00
C VAL A 47 6.07 3.34 -2.18
N ALA A 48 5.21 3.20 -1.16
CA ALA A 48 3.98 2.43 -1.28
C ALA A 48 3.09 3.02 -2.39
N TYR A 49 2.98 4.33 -2.59
CA TYR A 49 2.16 4.92 -3.65
C TYR A 49 2.64 4.63 -5.08
N ASN A 50 3.95 4.48 -5.28
CA ASN A 50 4.55 4.23 -6.60
C ASN A 50 3.86 3.06 -7.33
N LYS A 51 3.56 3.23 -8.62
CA LYS A 51 2.79 2.23 -9.40
C LYS A 51 3.59 0.99 -9.73
N THR A 52 4.91 1.09 -9.73
CA THR A 52 5.84 0.03 -10.12
C THR A 52 6.47 -0.70 -8.93
N VAL A 53 6.32 -0.19 -7.69
CA VAL A 53 6.93 -0.74 -6.46
C VAL A 53 6.86 -2.27 -6.38
N PRO A 54 7.99 -3.00 -6.31
CA PRO A 54 8.01 -4.46 -6.30
C PRO A 54 7.24 -5.10 -5.13
N LEU A 55 6.82 -6.36 -5.29
CA LEU A 55 6.00 -7.06 -4.29
C LEU A 55 6.75 -7.26 -2.96
N ASN A 56 8.02 -7.65 -2.99
CA ASN A 56 8.87 -7.78 -1.81
C ASN A 56 9.00 -6.47 -1.02
N ILE A 57 9.00 -5.32 -1.70
CA ILE A 57 8.98 -4.01 -1.03
C ILE A 57 7.62 -3.76 -0.37
N LEU A 58 6.52 -4.11 -1.03
CA LEU A 58 5.19 -4.07 -0.42
C LEU A 58 5.07 -5.01 0.79
N GLU A 59 5.73 -6.17 0.78
CA GLU A 59 5.76 -7.09 1.92
C GLU A 59 6.44 -6.49 3.15
N ALA A 60 7.53 -5.75 2.95
CA ALA A 60 8.18 -4.99 4.02
C ALA A 60 7.24 -3.88 4.54
N LEU A 61 6.67 -3.08 3.64
CA LEU A 61 5.80 -1.95 3.99
C LEU A 61 4.45 -2.36 4.58
N ALA A 62 3.95 -3.58 4.30
CA ALA A 62 2.74 -4.12 4.92
C ALA A 62 2.89 -4.35 6.43
N ARG A 63 4.11 -4.32 6.95
CA ARG A 63 4.45 -4.47 8.37
C ARG A 63 4.99 -3.17 8.98
N ASP A 64 4.90 -2.07 8.26
CA ASP A 64 5.35 -0.77 8.73
C ASP A 64 4.59 -0.36 10.00
N GLU A 65 5.26 0.34 10.92
CA GLU A 65 4.64 0.83 12.15
C GLU A 65 3.52 1.84 11.89
N ASN A 66 3.64 2.62 10.81
CA ASN A 66 2.68 3.65 10.43
C ASN A 66 1.50 3.04 9.66
N GLU A 67 0.29 3.20 10.19
CA GLU A 67 -0.93 2.70 9.57
C GLU A 67 -1.22 3.31 8.19
N SER A 68 -0.84 4.56 7.92
CA SER A 68 -1.01 5.20 6.60
C SER A 68 -0.18 4.50 5.52
N VAL A 69 1.01 4.02 5.88
CA VAL A 69 1.86 3.23 4.99
C VAL A 69 1.16 1.90 4.68
N ARG A 70 0.71 1.18 5.73
CA ARG A 70 -0.01 -0.09 5.57
C ARG A 70 -1.32 0.06 4.80
N ALA A 71 -2.06 1.15 5.00
CA ALA A 71 -3.30 1.47 4.28
C ALA A 71 -3.03 1.71 2.79
N THR A 72 -1.95 2.43 2.46
CA THR A 72 -1.52 2.62 1.07
C THR A 72 -1.11 1.30 0.41
N VAL A 73 -0.47 0.39 1.15
CA VAL A 73 -0.21 -0.99 0.66
C VAL A 73 -1.52 -1.74 0.42
N ALA A 74 -2.48 -1.68 1.35
CA ALA A 74 -3.78 -2.35 1.24
C ALA A 74 -4.59 -1.93 0.00
N MET A 75 -4.33 -0.75 -0.57
CA MET A 75 -4.95 -0.29 -1.82
C MET A 75 -4.38 -0.94 -3.09
N LYS A 76 -3.28 -1.69 -3.01
CA LYS A 76 -2.62 -2.26 -4.18
C LYS A 76 -3.41 -3.43 -4.76
N ARG A 77 -3.54 -3.43 -6.09
CA ARG A 77 -4.22 -4.51 -6.83
C ARG A 77 -3.34 -5.74 -7.07
N LYS A 78 -2.07 -5.68 -6.67
CA LYS A 78 -1.06 -6.73 -6.90
C LYS A 78 -0.60 -7.43 -5.62
N LEU A 79 -1.34 -7.25 -4.53
CA LEU A 79 -1.04 -7.94 -3.27
C LEU A 79 -1.10 -9.45 -3.47
N SER A 80 -0.23 -10.17 -2.79
CA SER A 80 -0.31 -11.63 -2.69
C SER A 80 -1.48 -12.03 -1.78
N PRO A 81 -1.95 -13.29 -1.84
CA PRO A 81 -2.94 -13.81 -0.89
C PRO A 81 -2.53 -13.59 0.57
N GLU A 82 -1.26 -13.81 0.89
CA GLU A 82 -0.71 -13.67 2.24
C GLU A 82 -0.77 -12.22 2.73
N LEU A 83 -0.56 -11.25 1.84
CA LEU A 83 -0.70 -9.83 2.18
C LEU A 83 -2.16 -9.41 2.35
N PHE A 84 -3.07 -9.96 1.55
CA PHE A 84 -4.50 -9.76 1.79
C PHE A 84 -4.92 -10.31 3.16
N ASP A 85 -4.48 -11.52 3.49
CA ASP A 85 -4.73 -12.15 4.79
C ASP A 85 -4.16 -11.30 5.93
N LEU A 86 -2.90 -10.88 5.84
CA LEU A 86 -2.24 -10.05 6.85
C LEU A 86 -3.01 -8.75 7.10
N LEU A 87 -3.25 -7.97 6.05
CA LEU A 87 -3.84 -6.63 6.16
C LEU A 87 -5.34 -6.67 6.49
N SER A 88 -6.03 -7.76 6.18
CA SER A 88 -7.44 -7.94 6.58
C SER A 88 -7.62 -8.12 8.09
N ARG A 89 -6.54 -8.44 8.82
CA ARG A 89 -6.50 -8.62 10.26
C ARG A 89 -5.69 -7.52 10.97
N ASP A 90 -5.40 -6.43 10.26
CA ASP A 90 -4.65 -5.29 10.80
C ASP A 90 -5.39 -4.68 11.99
N ASN A 91 -4.66 -4.14 12.96
CA ASN A 91 -5.25 -3.46 14.11
C ASN A 91 -5.99 -2.17 13.70
N SER A 92 -5.50 -1.49 12.67
CA SER A 92 -6.10 -0.26 12.14
C SER A 92 -7.33 -0.57 11.30
N GLU A 93 -8.46 0.01 11.67
CA GLU A 93 -9.71 -0.12 10.92
C GLU A 93 -9.64 0.52 9.53
N GLU A 94 -8.79 1.53 9.34
CA GLU A 94 -8.57 2.14 8.03
C GLU A 94 -7.90 1.15 7.08
N VAL A 95 -6.89 0.41 7.55
CA VAL A 95 -6.23 -0.65 6.75
C VAL A 95 -7.25 -1.74 6.37
N ARG A 96 -8.05 -2.22 7.33
CA ARG A 96 -9.08 -3.23 7.06
C ARG A 96 -10.16 -2.72 6.12
N HIS A 97 -10.55 -1.44 6.23
CA HIS A 97 -11.48 -0.79 5.31
C HIS A 97 -10.91 -0.70 3.88
N ARG A 98 -9.61 -0.39 3.71
CA ARG A 98 -8.95 -0.41 2.40
C ARG A 98 -8.95 -1.81 1.79
N ILE A 99 -8.75 -2.86 2.59
CA ILE A 99 -8.91 -4.24 2.12
C ILE A 99 -10.35 -4.52 1.72
N ALA A 100 -11.36 -4.15 2.51
CA ALA A 100 -12.76 -4.31 2.12
C ALA A 100 -13.07 -3.60 0.79
N CYS A 101 -12.50 -2.42 0.55
CA CYS A 101 -12.69 -1.65 -0.68
C CYS A 101 -11.86 -2.14 -1.88
N ASN A 102 -10.80 -2.93 -1.67
CA ASN A 102 -9.89 -3.30 -2.75
C ASN A 102 -10.52 -4.32 -3.72
N ILE A 103 -10.60 -3.98 -5.01
CA ILE A 103 -11.25 -4.80 -6.06
C ILE A 103 -10.67 -6.23 -6.19
N LYS A 104 -9.47 -6.46 -5.68
CA LYS A 104 -8.79 -7.76 -5.74
C LYS A 104 -8.91 -8.57 -4.46
N THR A 105 -9.58 -8.06 -3.42
CA THR A 105 -9.78 -8.78 -2.17
C THR A 105 -10.57 -10.07 -2.39
N PRO A 106 -10.01 -11.22 -1.97
CA PRO A 106 -10.69 -12.51 -2.06
C PRO A 106 -12.05 -12.53 -1.34
N ILE A 107 -13.01 -13.27 -1.89
CA ILE A 107 -14.38 -13.33 -1.36
C ILE A 107 -14.44 -13.87 0.08
N TYR A 108 -13.55 -14.78 0.46
CA TYR A 108 -13.52 -15.33 1.82
C TYR A 108 -13.10 -14.25 2.84
N ILE A 109 -12.21 -13.33 2.47
CA ILE A 109 -11.83 -12.19 3.30
C ILE A 109 -12.99 -11.20 3.41
N LEU A 110 -13.69 -10.93 2.30
CA LEU A 110 -14.87 -10.08 2.34
C LEU A 110 -15.93 -10.64 3.30
N LYS A 111 -16.22 -11.95 3.24
CA LYS A 111 -17.14 -12.64 4.17
C LYS A 111 -16.68 -12.58 5.63
N MET A 112 -15.37 -12.61 5.88
CA MET A 112 -14.85 -12.40 7.24
C MET A 112 -15.12 -10.96 7.70
N LEU A 113 -14.81 -9.98 6.86
CA LEU A 113 -14.95 -8.55 7.17
C LEU A 113 -16.40 -8.08 7.30
N THR A 114 -17.40 -8.83 6.85
CA THR A 114 -18.81 -8.51 7.16
C THR A 114 -19.13 -8.58 8.65
N ASN A 115 -18.27 -9.22 9.45
CA ASN A 115 -18.37 -9.31 10.91
C ASN A 115 -17.35 -8.41 11.64
N ASP A 116 -16.66 -7.51 10.94
CA ASP A 116 -15.69 -6.58 11.54
C ASP A 116 -16.34 -5.76 12.67
N PRO A 117 -15.66 -5.45 13.79
CA PRO A 117 -16.23 -4.60 14.84
C PRO A 117 -16.61 -3.19 14.35
N ILE A 118 -15.96 -2.71 13.28
CA ILE A 118 -16.15 -1.36 12.77
C ILE A 118 -17.18 -1.32 11.64
N MET A 119 -18.17 -0.45 11.81
CA MET A 119 -19.35 -0.39 10.93
C MET A 119 -19.00 -0.14 9.46
N PHE A 120 -18.13 0.83 9.17
CA PHE A 120 -17.78 1.16 7.78
C PHE A 120 -16.97 0.04 7.09
N VAL A 121 -16.19 -0.74 7.84
CA VAL A 121 -15.52 -1.93 7.31
C VAL A 121 -16.55 -2.98 6.92
N ARG A 122 -17.51 -3.28 7.81
CA ARG A 122 -18.61 -4.23 7.54
C ARG A 122 -19.41 -3.82 6.30
N GLU A 123 -19.81 -2.56 6.21
CA GLU A 123 -20.61 -2.05 5.10
C GLU A 123 -19.86 -2.15 3.76
N ALA A 124 -18.59 -1.78 3.73
CA ALA A 124 -17.76 -1.89 2.53
C ALA A 124 -17.64 -3.35 2.06
N ALA A 125 -17.48 -4.29 3.00
CA ALA A 125 -17.42 -5.71 2.69
C ALA A 125 -18.77 -6.25 2.20
N LEU A 126 -19.88 -5.96 2.90
CA LEU A 126 -21.24 -6.40 2.55
C LEU A 126 -21.64 -5.96 1.14
N LYS A 127 -21.37 -4.70 0.78
CA LYS A 127 -21.62 -4.16 -0.57
C LYS A 127 -20.95 -4.97 -1.68
N ARG A 128 -19.95 -5.78 -1.37
CA ARG A 128 -19.17 -6.55 -2.34
C ARG A 128 -19.34 -8.06 -2.26
N VAL A 129 -20.01 -8.54 -1.22
CA VAL A 129 -20.44 -9.94 -1.15
C VAL A 129 -21.78 -10.12 -1.86
N VAL A 130 -22.62 -9.09 -1.84
CA VAL A 130 -23.98 -9.11 -2.41
C VAL A 130 -24.02 -8.77 -3.90
N ASN A 131 -23.00 -8.06 -4.41
CA ASN A 131 -22.80 -7.74 -5.83
C ASN A 131 -21.84 -8.73 -6.49
#